data_AF-A0A6N4Y107-F1
#
_entry.id   AF-A0A6N4Y107-F1
#
_cell.length_a   1.000
_cell.length_b   1.000
_cell.length_c   1.000
_cell.angle_alpha   90.00
_cell.angle_beta   90.00
_cell.angle_gamma   90.00
#
_symmetry.space_group_name_H-M   'P 1'
#
loop_
_entity.id
_entity.type
_entity.pdbx_description
1 polymer ?
#
loop_
_entity_poly.entity_id
_entity_poly.type
_entity_poly.pdbx_seq_one_letter_code
_entity_poly.pdbx_strand_id
1 'polypeptide(L)'
;MIEKNVNLYFIYKMMKLIGIILLLLSNLIYAQKIIENDSLKKYSFLDLKIKFDNYYYRDKTKESTLIAKYFLQKAKNENNESQIGEGYMLMQFDATFTDALKYIDSVKIYSTKLDKKVYPAKIYLLRGNLYFKFDYFKQALDSYILALRYAKENKNERQIAFTELNIAFLQNYIGKYKEAAKTFRYYLYNGKVLYNKSV
;
A
#
# COMPACT_ATOMS: atom_id res chain seq x y z
N MET A 1 21.66 -71.47 3.13
CA MET A 1 21.90 -70.38 4.12
C MET A 1 22.15 -69.02 3.44
N ILE A 2 22.71 -68.98 2.22
CA ILE A 2 23.07 -67.75 1.49
C ILE A 2 21.83 -66.98 0.94
N GLU A 3 20.83 -67.66 0.39
CA GLU A 3 19.63 -67.01 -0.18
C GLU A 3 18.78 -66.23 0.85
N LYS A 4 18.70 -66.71 2.10
CA LYS A 4 17.96 -66.04 3.18
C LYS A 4 18.57 -64.66 3.51
N ASN A 5 19.90 -64.53 3.45
CA ASN A 5 20.61 -63.29 3.74
C ASN A 5 20.49 -62.27 2.61
N VAL A 6 20.46 -62.72 1.35
CA VAL A 6 20.20 -61.85 0.19
C VAL A 6 18.79 -61.26 0.26
N ASN A 7 17.81 -62.08 0.63
CA ASN A 7 16.42 -61.64 0.77
C ASN A 7 16.25 -60.61 1.92
N LEU A 8 16.95 -60.82 3.04
CA LEU A 8 16.94 -59.88 4.17
C LEU A 8 17.56 -58.52 3.82
N TYR A 9 18.65 -58.51 3.02
CA TYR A 9 19.29 -57.29 2.54
C TYR A 9 18.38 -56.49 1.60
N PHE A 10 17.68 -57.17 0.68
CA PHE A 10 16.70 -56.54 -0.20
C PHE A 10 15.54 -55.93 0.58
N ILE A 11 14.99 -56.64 1.57
CA ILE A 11 13.92 -56.15 2.45
C ILE A 11 14.38 -54.90 3.21
N TYR A 12 15.58 -54.91 3.79
CA TYR A 12 16.14 -53.73 4.49
C TYR A 12 16.27 -52.52 3.56
N LYS A 13 16.76 -52.71 2.34
CA LYS A 13 16.93 -51.63 1.35
C LYS A 13 15.57 -51.07 0.91
N MET A 14 14.57 -51.93 0.76
CA MET A 14 13.18 -51.54 0.43
C MET A 14 12.53 -50.76 1.58
N MET A 15 12.68 -51.21 2.82
CA MET A 15 12.18 -50.51 4.02
C MET A 15 12.83 -49.13 4.18
N LYS A 16 14.13 -49.00 3.90
CA LYS A 16 14.85 -47.72 3.93
C LYS A 16 14.32 -46.75 2.87
N LEU A 17 14.02 -47.25 1.66
CA LEU A 17 13.45 -46.45 0.58
C LEU A 17 12.03 -45.95 0.93
N ILE A 18 11.19 -46.82 1.49
CA ILE A 18 9.84 -46.45 1.97
C ILE A 18 9.93 -45.37 3.07
N GLY A 19 10.89 -45.49 3.99
CA GLY A 19 11.11 -44.49 5.04
C GLY A 19 11.47 -43.11 4.48
N ILE A 20 12.30 -43.04 3.44
CA ILE A 20 12.66 -41.79 2.76
C ILE A 20 11.44 -41.18 2.04
N ILE A 21 10.64 -42.00 1.37
CA ILE A 21 9.42 -41.56 0.68
C ILE A 21 8.41 -40.99 1.68
N LEU A 22 8.21 -41.63 2.84
CA LEU A 22 7.33 -41.13 3.90
C LEU A 22 7.81 -39.79 4.48
N LEU A 23 9.13 -39.61 4.63
CA LEU A 23 9.75 -38.34 5.05
C LEU A 23 9.56 -37.21 4.02
N LEU A 24 9.53 -37.53 2.73
CA LEU A 24 9.26 -36.55 1.67
C LEU A 24 7.77 -36.20 1.59
N LEU A 25 6.88 -37.18 1.78
CA LEU A 25 5.43 -36.97 1.80
C LEU A 25 4.96 -36.15 3.00
N SER A 26 5.59 -36.28 4.16
CA SER A 26 5.24 -35.47 5.35
C SER A 26 5.51 -33.98 5.15
N ASN A 27 6.54 -33.62 4.38
CA ASN A 27 6.84 -32.23 4.00
C ASN A 27 5.78 -31.64 3.05
N LEU A 28 5.20 -32.46 2.16
CA LEU A 28 4.12 -32.04 1.26
C LEU A 28 2.82 -31.74 2.02
N ILE A 29 2.49 -32.52 3.05
CA ILE A 29 1.30 -32.30 3.90
C ILE A 29 1.46 -31.01 4.73
N TYR A 30 2.66 -30.74 5.25
CA TYR A 30 2.94 -29.50 5.97
C TYR A 30 2.89 -28.25 5.06
N ALA A 31 3.33 -28.37 3.81
CA ALA A 31 3.24 -27.30 2.82
C ALA A 31 1.78 -26.97 2.44
N GLN A 32 0.90 -27.97 2.35
CA GLN A 32 -0.52 -27.75 2.04
C GLN A 32 -1.27 -27.00 3.15
N LYS A 33 -0.92 -27.22 4.43
CA LYS A 33 -1.53 -26.51 5.57
C LYS A 33 -1.22 -25.00 5.58
N ILE A 34 -0.17 -24.57 4.89
CA ILE A 34 0.22 -23.15 4.76
C ILE A 34 -0.59 -22.45 3.66
N ILE A 35 -1.17 -23.19 2.71
CA ILE A 35 -1.76 -22.63 1.47
C ILE A 35 -3.26 -22.32 1.60
N GLU A 36 -4.00 -22.96 2.52
CA GLU A 36 -5.48 -22.87 2.52
C GLU A 36 -6.12 -21.80 3.43
N ASN A 37 -5.35 -21.01 4.20
CA ASN A 37 -5.95 -19.98 5.05
C ASN A 37 -5.27 -18.62 4.90
N ASP A 38 -5.26 -18.10 3.68
CA ASP A 38 -5.02 -16.68 3.46
C ASP A 38 -6.19 -15.88 4.03
N SER A 39 -6.11 -15.59 5.33
CA SER A 39 -7.15 -14.91 6.11
C SER A 39 -7.62 -13.59 5.49
N LEU A 40 -6.83 -13.02 4.57
CA LEU A 40 -7.13 -11.77 3.89
C LEU A 40 -8.02 -11.93 2.65
N LYS A 41 -8.12 -13.13 2.08
CA LYS A 41 -8.90 -13.40 0.85
C LYS A 41 -10.37 -13.02 0.93
N LYS A 42 -10.97 -13.20 2.11
CA LYS A 42 -12.37 -12.86 2.37
C LYS A 42 -12.68 -11.36 2.37
N TYR A 43 -11.66 -10.50 2.47
CA TYR A 43 -11.86 -9.06 2.59
C TYR A 43 -12.01 -8.38 1.24
N SER A 44 -12.96 -7.46 1.12
CA SER A 44 -13.05 -6.57 -0.04
C SER A 44 -11.87 -5.59 -0.08
N PHE A 45 -11.66 -4.89 -1.20
CA PHE A 45 -10.67 -3.81 -1.25
C PHE A 45 -10.96 -2.72 -0.21
N LEU A 46 -12.22 -2.41 0.07
CA LEU A 46 -12.58 -1.44 1.10
C LEU A 46 -12.17 -1.93 2.49
N ASP A 47 -12.46 -3.18 2.82
CA ASP A 47 -12.06 -3.79 4.10
C ASP A 47 -10.55 -3.80 4.28
N LEU A 48 -9.81 -4.08 3.21
CA LEU A 48 -8.35 -4.06 3.21
C LEU A 48 -7.80 -2.64 3.43
N LYS A 49 -8.39 -1.59 2.83
CA LYS A 49 -8.02 -0.19 3.10
C LYS A 49 -8.29 0.19 4.55
N ILE A 50 -9.47 -0.15 5.07
CA ILE A 50 -9.82 0.12 6.47
C ILE A 50 -8.83 -0.58 7.41
N LYS A 51 -8.42 -1.82 7.11
CA LYS A 51 -7.40 -2.54 7.89
C LYS A 51 -6.04 -1.88 7.78
N PHE A 52 -5.62 -1.51 6.58
CA PHE A 52 -4.38 -0.77 6.36
C PHE A 52 -4.33 0.48 7.23
N ASP A 53 -5.35 1.33 7.13
CA ASP A 53 -5.44 2.59 7.89
C ASP A 53 -5.36 2.33 9.41
N ASN A 54 -6.12 1.34 9.90
CA ASN A 54 -6.09 0.97 11.33
C ASN A 54 -4.71 0.54 11.82
N TYR A 55 -3.92 -0.16 11.00
CA TYR A 55 -2.56 -0.56 11.36
C TYR A 55 -1.58 0.61 11.20
N TYR A 56 -1.67 1.34 10.10
CA TYR A 56 -0.79 2.46 9.77
C TYR A 56 -0.85 3.56 10.84
N TYR A 57 -2.05 4.01 11.24
CA TYR A 57 -2.21 5.05 12.26
C TYR A 57 -1.90 4.59 13.69
N ARG A 58 -1.55 3.32 13.89
CA ARG A 58 -1.09 2.75 15.17
C ARG A 58 0.38 2.36 15.12
N ASP A 59 1.12 2.86 14.12
CA ASP A 59 2.53 2.58 13.87
C ASP A 59 2.86 1.09 13.68
N LYS A 60 1.86 0.28 13.32
CA LYS A 60 2.02 -1.16 13.02
C LYS A 60 2.49 -1.37 11.59
N THR A 61 3.71 -0.91 11.33
CA THR A 61 4.34 -0.84 9.99
C THR A 61 4.40 -2.20 9.29
N LYS A 62 4.67 -3.28 10.04
CA LYS A 62 4.77 -4.63 9.45
C LYS A 62 3.41 -5.10 8.94
N GLU A 63 2.36 -4.88 9.74
CA GLU A 63 0.99 -5.25 9.41
C GLU A 63 0.40 -4.39 8.28
N SER A 64 0.58 -3.06 8.33
CA SER A 64 0.16 -2.17 7.22
C SER A 64 0.84 -2.57 5.91
N THR A 65 2.15 -2.83 5.94
CA THR A 65 2.91 -3.28 4.76
C THR A 65 2.39 -4.62 4.22
N LEU A 66 2.08 -5.58 5.09
CA LEU A 66 1.51 -6.87 4.69
C LEU A 66 0.16 -6.68 3.97
N ILE A 67 -0.72 -5.84 4.54
CA ILE A 67 -2.02 -5.54 3.95
C ILE A 67 -1.87 -4.83 2.60
N ALA A 68 -0.97 -3.86 2.47
CA ALA A 68 -0.71 -3.17 1.21
C ALA A 68 -0.19 -4.11 0.10
N LYS A 69 0.76 -4.99 0.45
CA LYS A 69 1.28 -6.03 -0.47
C LYS A 69 0.17 -6.96 -0.92
N TYR A 70 -0.65 -7.43 0.02
CA TYR A 70 -1.78 -8.30 -0.27
C TYR A 70 -2.79 -7.61 -1.20
N PHE A 71 -3.16 -6.38 -0.88
CA PHE A 71 -4.07 -5.56 -1.68
C PHE A 71 -3.60 -5.45 -3.13
N LEU A 72 -2.32 -5.09 -3.33
CA LEU A 72 -1.75 -4.94 -4.66
C LEU A 72 -1.71 -6.27 -5.41
N GLN A 73 -1.37 -7.37 -4.74
CA GLN A 73 -1.36 -8.69 -5.35
C GLN A 73 -2.77 -9.12 -5.77
N LYS A 74 -3.77 -8.91 -4.91
CA LYS A 74 -5.17 -9.18 -5.22
C LYS A 74 -5.64 -8.37 -6.43
N ALA A 75 -5.33 -7.08 -6.47
CA ALA A 75 -5.68 -6.21 -7.58
C ALA A 75 -5.06 -6.65 -8.92
N LYS A 76 -3.80 -7.12 -8.89
CA LYS A 76 -3.12 -7.69 -10.05
C LYS A 76 -3.74 -9.01 -10.50
N ASN A 77 -4.04 -9.91 -9.57
CA ASN A 77 -4.68 -11.20 -9.88
C ASN A 77 -6.07 -11.03 -10.50
N GLU A 78 -6.82 -10.02 -10.05
CA GLU A 78 -8.14 -9.68 -10.58
C GLU A 78 -8.08 -8.78 -11.83
N ASN A 79 -6.89 -8.42 -12.34
CA ASN A 79 -6.68 -7.49 -13.45
C ASN A 79 -7.42 -6.15 -13.31
N ASN A 80 -7.58 -5.68 -12.06
CA ASN A 80 -8.32 -4.46 -11.77
C ASN A 80 -7.37 -3.26 -11.77
N GLU A 81 -7.17 -2.61 -12.93
CA GLU A 81 -6.24 -1.48 -13.08
C GLU A 81 -6.48 -0.37 -12.05
N SER A 82 -7.73 -0.12 -11.68
CA SER A 82 -8.10 0.85 -10.65
C SER A 82 -7.54 0.51 -9.28
N GLN A 83 -7.76 -0.73 -8.87
CA GLN A 83 -7.22 -1.19 -7.60
C GLN A 83 -5.71 -1.41 -7.66
N ILE A 84 -5.11 -1.65 -8.83
CA ILE A 84 -3.65 -1.69 -8.95
C ILE A 84 -3.06 -0.31 -8.62
N GLY A 85 -3.64 0.75 -9.17
CA GLY A 85 -3.27 2.14 -8.85
C GLY A 85 -3.39 2.42 -7.34
N GLU A 86 -4.53 2.07 -6.74
CA GLU A 86 -4.73 2.22 -5.29
C GLU A 86 -3.77 1.35 -4.46
N GLY A 87 -3.39 0.15 -4.93
CA GLY A 87 -2.42 -0.70 -4.25
C GLY A 87 -1.04 -0.06 -4.20
N TYR A 88 -0.58 0.54 -5.29
CA TYR A 88 0.67 1.31 -5.29
C TYR A 88 0.62 2.55 -4.40
N MET A 89 -0.56 3.16 -4.24
CA MET A 89 -0.75 4.23 -3.27
C MET A 89 -0.59 3.78 -1.81
N LEU A 90 -1.00 2.55 -1.47
CA LEU A 90 -0.78 2.01 -0.13
C LEU A 90 0.69 1.65 0.09
N MET A 91 1.35 1.08 -0.92
CA MET A 91 2.75 0.63 -0.85
C MET A 91 3.76 1.74 -0.59
N GLN A 92 3.47 2.99 -0.97
CA GLN A 92 4.43 4.10 -0.82
C GLN A 92 4.65 4.54 0.63
N PHE A 93 3.67 4.37 1.52
CA PHE A 93 3.68 4.98 2.86
C PHE A 93 4.87 4.53 3.73
N ASP A 94 5.20 3.24 3.69
CA ASP A 94 6.24 2.61 4.51
C ASP A 94 7.51 2.27 3.70
N ALA A 95 7.59 2.77 2.47
CA ALA A 95 8.70 2.51 1.56
C ALA A 95 9.88 3.48 1.75
N THR A 96 11.06 3.06 1.26
CA THR A 96 12.21 3.97 1.09
C THR A 96 11.84 5.09 0.11
N PHE A 97 12.56 6.22 0.15
CA PHE A 97 12.29 7.33 -0.77
C PHE A 97 12.27 6.89 -2.25
N THR A 98 13.27 6.14 -2.67
CA THR A 98 13.40 5.65 -4.05
C THR A 98 12.27 4.71 -4.45
N ASP A 99 11.87 3.79 -3.56
CA ASP A 99 10.79 2.85 -3.86
C ASP A 99 9.42 3.51 -3.83
N ALA A 100 9.20 4.44 -2.89
CA ALA A 100 8.00 5.26 -2.82
C ALA A 100 7.81 6.08 -4.10
N LEU A 101 8.88 6.70 -4.63
CA LEU A 101 8.84 7.40 -5.93
C LEU A 101 8.41 6.46 -7.06
N LYS A 102 9.01 5.26 -7.17
CA LYS A 102 8.63 4.27 -8.19
C LYS A 102 7.17 3.82 -8.05
N TYR A 103 6.68 3.66 -6.82
CA TYR A 103 5.28 3.33 -6.58
C TYR A 103 4.37 4.47 -7.01
N ILE A 104 4.70 5.73 -6.68
CA ILE A 104 3.91 6.88 -7.13
C ILE A 104 3.91 7.01 -8.66
N ASP A 105 5.03 6.71 -9.34
CA ASP A 105 5.08 6.66 -10.80
C ASP A 105 4.19 5.54 -11.36
N SER A 106 4.12 4.40 -10.66
CA SER A 106 3.20 3.32 -11.00
C SER A 106 1.74 3.76 -10.82
N VAL A 107 1.40 4.52 -9.76
CA VAL A 107 0.06 5.12 -9.60
C VAL A 107 -0.31 5.90 -10.85
N LYS A 108 0.58 6.79 -11.33
CA LYS A 108 0.35 7.58 -12.55
C LYS A 108 0.04 6.69 -13.76
N ILE A 109 0.82 5.63 -13.98
CA ILE A 109 0.62 4.71 -15.11
C ILE A 109 -0.77 4.06 -15.05
N TYR A 110 -1.11 3.44 -13.91
CA TYR A 110 -2.35 2.70 -13.76
C TYR A 110 -3.59 3.60 -13.60
N SER A 111 -3.41 4.86 -13.25
CA SER A 111 -4.52 5.79 -13.06
C SER A 111 -4.87 6.64 -14.28
N THR A 112 -4.01 6.67 -15.31
CA THR A 112 -4.20 7.53 -16.48
C THR A 112 -5.50 7.21 -17.25
N LYS A 113 -6.03 5.99 -17.10
CA LYS A 113 -7.25 5.51 -17.77
C LYS A 113 -8.53 5.68 -16.95
N LEU A 114 -8.44 5.99 -15.66
CA LEU A 114 -9.56 5.85 -14.71
C LEU A 114 -10.33 7.14 -14.49
N ASP A 115 -9.62 8.25 -14.28
CA ASP A 115 -10.21 9.58 -14.26
C ASP A 115 -9.10 10.64 -14.38
N LYS A 116 -9.02 11.29 -15.54
CA LYS A 116 -8.05 12.36 -15.81
C LYS A 116 -8.26 13.59 -14.93
N LYS A 117 -9.41 13.72 -14.26
CA LYS A 117 -9.74 14.85 -13.38
C LYS A 117 -9.24 14.61 -11.95
N VAL A 118 -9.49 13.44 -11.39
CA VAL A 118 -9.22 13.19 -9.97
C VAL A 118 -7.76 12.83 -9.69
N TYR A 119 -7.14 12.03 -10.55
CA TYR A 119 -5.84 11.42 -10.25
C TYR A 119 -4.63 12.36 -10.31
N PRO A 120 -4.55 13.37 -11.20
CA PRO A 120 -3.41 14.28 -11.22
C PRO A 120 -3.18 14.96 -9.87
N ALA A 121 -4.23 15.52 -9.27
CA ALA A 121 -4.16 16.16 -7.96
C ALA A 121 -3.67 15.19 -6.87
N LYS A 122 -4.23 13.97 -6.83
CA LYS A 122 -3.84 12.92 -5.88
C LYS A 122 -2.37 12.52 -6.01
N ILE A 123 -1.87 12.34 -7.24
CA ILE A 123 -0.47 11.96 -7.51
C ILE A 123 0.50 13.04 -7.02
N TYR A 124 0.23 14.30 -7.34
CA TYR A 124 1.08 15.40 -6.90
C TYR A 124 1.02 15.62 -5.38
N LEU A 125 -0.14 15.36 -4.75
CA LEU A 125 -0.25 15.37 -3.29
C LEU A 125 0.63 14.28 -2.66
N LEU A 126 0.59 13.04 -3.18
CA LEU A 126 1.47 11.95 -2.71
C LEU A 126 2.95 12.30 -2.87
N ARG A 127 3.35 12.86 -4.02
CA ARG A 127 4.74 13.32 -4.22
C ARG A 127 5.12 14.40 -3.23
N GLY A 128 4.24 15.37 -2.99
CA GLY A 128 4.48 16.43 -2.03
C GLY A 128 4.69 15.88 -0.61
N ASN A 129 3.83 14.95 -0.18
CA ASN A 129 3.95 14.28 1.12
C ASN A 129 5.25 13.47 1.22
N LEU A 130 5.64 12.77 0.15
CA LEU A 130 6.89 12.03 0.10
C LEU A 130 8.10 12.95 0.23
N TYR A 131 8.15 14.03 -0.56
CA TYR A 131 9.22 15.01 -0.46
C TYR A 131 9.29 15.66 0.93
N PHE A 132 8.13 15.97 1.53
CA PHE A 132 8.06 16.50 2.89
C PHE A 132 8.61 15.53 3.93
N LYS A 133 8.24 14.23 3.85
CA LYS A 133 8.73 13.17 4.75
C LYS A 133 10.26 13.03 4.74
N PHE A 134 10.91 13.35 3.63
CA PHE A 134 12.36 13.26 3.44
C PHE A 134 13.04 14.64 3.32
N ASP A 135 12.44 15.68 3.91
CA ASP A 135 13.00 17.03 4.04
C ASP A 135 13.32 17.78 2.73
N TYR A 136 12.78 17.33 1.60
CA TYR A 136 12.87 17.99 0.29
C TYR A 136 11.81 19.10 0.15
N PHE A 137 11.84 20.10 1.02
CA PHE A 137 10.76 21.06 1.21
C PHE A 137 10.39 21.88 -0.03
N LYS A 138 11.36 22.23 -0.88
CA LYS A 138 11.09 22.96 -2.12
C LYS A 138 10.28 22.08 -3.09
N GLN A 139 10.72 20.85 -3.31
CA GLN A 139 10.04 19.88 -4.16
C GLN A 139 8.66 19.51 -3.59
N ALA A 140 8.53 19.47 -2.26
CA ALA A 140 7.24 19.29 -1.59
C ALA A 140 6.28 20.42 -1.95
N LEU A 141 6.71 21.68 -1.79
CA LEU A 141 5.90 22.85 -2.14
C LEU A 141 5.53 22.88 -3.62
N ASP A 142 6.48 22.65 -4.52
CA ASP A 142 6.25 22.61 -5.96
C ASP A 142 5.19 21.55 -6.31
N SER A 143 5.28 20.38 -5.69
CA SER A 143 4.31 19.30 -5.86
C SER A 143 2.94 19.68 -5.29
N TYR A 144 2.86 20.30 -4.11
CA TYR A 144 1.59 20.77 -3.56
C TYR A 144 0.92 21.85 -4.41
N ILE A 145 1.69 22.76 -5.01
CA ILE A 145 1.15 23.77 -5.93
C ILE A 145 0.50 23.11 -7.15
N LEU A 146 1.16 22.10 -7.72
CA LEU A 146 0.60 21.32 -8.83
C LEU A 146 -0.67 20.59 -8.41
N ALA A 147 -0.65 19.94 -7.24
CA ALA A 147 -1.83 19.26 -6.68
C ALA A 147 -3.01 20.22 -6.52
N LEU A 148 -2.77 21.41 -5.95
CA LEU A 148 -3.79 22.42 -5.71
C LEU A 148 -4.39 22.95 -7.01
N ARG A 149 -3.56 23.16 -8.04
CA ARG A 149 -4.03 23.58 -9.36
C ARG A 149 -5.00 22.55 -9.94
N TYR A 150 -4.61 21.28 -10.00
CA TYR A 150 -5.49 20.23 -10.52
C TYR A 150 -6.74 20.04 -9.65
N ALA A 151 -6.65 20.17 -8.32
CA ALA A 151 -7.81 20.07 -7.45
C ALA A 151 -8.82 21.21 -7.71
N LYS A 152 -8.34 22.43 -7.96
CA LYS A 152 -9.15 23.60 -8.31
C LYS A 152 -9.79 23.49 -9.69
N GLU A 153 -9.01 23.09 -10.71
CA GLU A 153 -9.52 22.86 -12.07
C GLU A 153 -10.68 21.86 -12.09
N ASN A 154 -10.60 20.84 -11.23
CA ASN A 154 -11.61 19.79 -11.13
C ASN A 154 -12.68 20.07 -10.07
N LYS A 155 -12.68 21.25 -9.45
CA LYS A 155 -13.63 21.67 -8.40
C LYS A 155 -13.75 20.63 -7.26
N ASN A 156 -12.67 19.92 -6.96
CA ASN A 156 -12.65 18.90 -5.93
C ASN A 156 -12.29 19.55 -4.58
N GLU A 157 -13.31 20.07 -3.90
CA GLU A 157 -13.16 20.80 -2.63
C GLU A 157 -12.39 20.02 -1.57
N ARG A 158 -12.61 18.69 -1.49
CA ARG A 158 -11.92 17.83 -0.55
C ARG A 158 -10.42 17.75 -0.84
N GLN A 159 -10.03 17.62 -2.11
CA GLN A 159 -8.60 17.62 -2.49
C GLN A 159 -7.96 18.99 -2.35
N ILE A 160 -8.70 20.08 -2.61
CA ILE A 160 -8.25 21.44 -2.32
C ILE A 160 -7.91 21.55 -0.84
N ALA A 161 -8.83 21.15 0.04
CA ALA A 161 -8.66 21.22 1.47
C ALA A 161 -7.47 20.41 1.98
N PHE A 162 -7.33 19.16 1.56
CA PHE A 162 -6.17 18.37 1.94
C PHE A 162 -4.86 18.96 1.44
N THR A 163 -4.83 19.52 0.23
CA THR A 163 -3.61 20.12 -0.31
C THR A 163 -3.23 21.39 0.45
N GLU A 164 -4.20 22.26 0.75
CA GLU A 164 -3.96 23.48 1.53
C GLU A 164 -3.50 23.18 2.96
N LEU A 165 -4.05 22.14 3.60
CA LEU A 165 -3.56 21.67 4.91
C LEU A 165 -2.12 21.18 4.83
N ASN A 166 -1.73 20.41 3.80
CA ASN A 166 -0.34 19.97 3.63
C ASN A 166 0.63 21.14 3.38
N ILE A 167 0.20 22.16 2.63
CA ILE A 167 0.96 23.41 2.49
C ILE A 167 1.09 24.12 3.84
N ALA A 168 0.03 24.17 4.65
CA ALA A 168 0.07 24.76 5.98
C ALA A 168 0.99 24.01 6.95
N PHE A 169 1.02 22.67 6.90
CA PHE A 169 1.98 21.86 7.65
C PHE A 169 3.42 22.17 7.24
N LEU A 170 3.69 22.26 5.93
CA LEU A 170 5.00 22.66 5.43
C LEU A 170 5.38 24.08 5.88
N GLN A 171 4.45 25.04 5.79
CA GLN A 171 4.64 26.42 6.27
C GLN A 171 4.98 26.46 7.76
N ASN A 172 4.25 25.69 8.58
CA ASN A 172 4.51 25.58 10.00
C ASN A 172 5.93 25.05 10.26
N TYR A 173 6.32 23.98 9.57
CA TYR A 173 7.65 23.38 9.70
C TYR A 173 8.78 24.40 9.38
N ILE A 174 8.62 25.23 8.35
CA ILE A 174 9.63 26.22 7.93
C ILE A 174 9.51 27.58 8.64
N GLY A 175 8.74 27.68 9.72
CA GLY A 175 8.64 28.90 10.54
C GLY A 175 7.61 29.95 10.08
N LYS A 176 6.81 29.66 9.04
CA LYS A 176 5.71 30.52 8.57
C LYS A 176 4.42 30.28 9.38
N TYR A 177 4.52 30.48 10.69
CA TYR A 177 3.48 30.10 11.64
C TYR A 177 2.17 30.87 11.45
N LYS A 178 2.24 32.16 11.08
CA LYS A 178 1.05 33.02 10.92
C LYS A 178 0.18 32.55 9.76
N GLU A 179 0.81 32.23 8.64
CA GLU A 179 0.17 31.72 7.42
C GLU A 179 -0.43 30.33 7.69
N ALA A 180 0.35 29.42 8.27
CA ALA A 180 -0.11 28.09 8.63
C ALA A 180 -1.32 28.14 9.57
N ALA A 181 -1.25 28.96 10.63
CA ALA A 181 -2.32 29.09 11.60
C ALA A 181 -3.60 29.69 11.00
N LYS A 182 -3.50 30.58 10.01
CA LYS A 182 -4.66 31.08 9.27
C LYS A 182 -5.38 29.94 8.55
N THR A 183 -4.64 29.09 7.84
CA THR A 183 -5.20 27.94 7.12
C THR A 183 -5.78 26.90 8.08
N PHE A 184 -5.06 26.55 9.15
CA PHE A 184 -5.56 25.61 10.15
C PHE A 184 -6.85 26.11 10.81
N ARG A 185 -6.92 27.40 11.20
CA ARG A 185 -8.16 27.98 11.75
C ARG A 185 -9.30 27.92 10.76
N TYR A 186 -9.07 28.24 9.49
CA TYR A 186 -10.10 28.16 8.46
C TYR A 186 -10.72 26.75 8.38
N TYR A 187 -9.89 25.71 8.31
CA TYR A 187 -10.38 24.32 8.21
C TYR A 187 -10.91 23.76 9.53
N LEU A 188 -10.48 24.28 10.68
CA LEU A 188 -11.10 23.97 11.98
C LEU A 188 -12.56 24.43 12.02
N TYR A 189 -12.85 25.66 11.55
CA TYR A 189 -14.22 26.19 11.54
C TYR A 189 -15.06 25.70 10.34
N ASN A 190 -14.43 25.27 9.25
CA ASN A 190 -15.10 24.82 8.02
C ASN A 190 -14.91 23.31 7.76
N GLY A 191 -14.76 22.51 8.81
CA GLY A 191 -14.37 21.10 8.71
C GLY A 191 -15.30 20.20 7.89
N LYS A 192 -16.55 20.62 7.61
CA LYS A 192 -17.51 19.87 6.77
C LYS A 192 -16.94 19.55 5.38
N VAL A 193 -16.13 20.44 4.81
CA VAL A 193 -15.47 20.24 3.50
C VAL A 193 -14.54 19.01 3.49
N LEU A 194 -14.02 18.59 4.64
CA LEU A 194 -13.14 17.43 4.76
C LEU A 194 -13.89 16.09 4.67
N TYR A 195 -15.19 16.10 5.01
CA TYR A 195 -16.02 14.89 5.15
C TYR A 195 -17.06 14.73 4.04
N ASN A 196 -17.37 15.79 3.30
CA ASN A 196 -18.26 15.68 2.14
C ASN A 196 -17.60 14.79 1.09
N LYS A 197 -18.23 13.64 0.79
CA LYS A 197 -17.87 12.84 -0.38
C LYS A 197 -18.21 13.69 -1.61
N SER A 198 -17.21 14.05 -2.41
CA SER A 198 -17.44 14.50 -3.77
C SER A 198 -18.20 13.39 -4.50
N VAL A 199 -19.44 13.70 -4.87
CA VAL A 199 -20.34 12.87 -5.68
C VAL A 199 -19.65 12.42 -6.95
#